data_AF-A0A9D9CZD1-F1
#
_entry.id   AF-A0A9D9CZD1-F1
#
_cell.length_a   1.000
_cell.length_b   1.000
_cell.length_c   1.000
_cell.angle_alpha   90.00
_cell.angle_beta   90.00
_cell.angle_gamma   90.00
#
_symmetry.space_group_name_H-M   'P 1'
#
loop_
_entity.id
_entity.type
_entity.pdbx_description
1 polymer ?
#
loop_
_entity_poly.entity_id
_entity_poly.type
_entity_poly.pdbx_seq_one_letter_code
_entity_poly.pdbx_strand_id
1 'polypeptide(L)'
;SSGTFWDTVVICAMTGLVLVSTQIANPDISAKEGAILTKRAFECIPVAGPLILSFGLMTFTFSTILGWSYYAERAIEYLFSGKWQKRSRLKYFISAYRITWVIAIFIGSIVSLQVVWDFADCMNALMALPNLLSLILLSKIIAKESDFNC
;
A
#
# COMPACT_ATOMS: atom_id res chain seq x y z
N SER A 1 -1.09 12.00 12.26
CA SER A 1 -2.22 11.04 12.15
C SER A 1 -3.32 11.41 11.16
N SER A 2 -3.11 12.34 10.21
CA SER A 2 -4.14 12.65 9.19
C SER A 2 -4.15 11.69 8.00
N GLY A 3 -3.08 10.92 7.77
CA GLY A 3 -2.94 10.05 6.59
C GLY A 3 -3.98 8.93 6.51
N THR A 4 -4.21 8.20 7.61
CA THR A 4 -5.21 7.12 7.67
C THR A 4 -6.64 7.64 7.50
N PHE A 5 -6.93 8.85 7.98
CA PHE A 5 -8.22 9.49 7.80
C PHE A 5 -8.49 9.78 6.31
N TRP A 6 -7.55 10.44 5.64
CA TRP A 6 -7.72 10.77 4.21
C TRP A 6 -7.78 9.51 3.34
N ASP A 7 -6.93 8.52 3.59
CA ASP A 7 -6.92 7.27 2.82
C ASP A 7 -8.23 6.47 2.99
N THR A 8 -8.57 6.10 4.22
CA THR A 8 -9.69 5.17 4.45
C THR A 8 -11.05 5.86 4.49
N VAL A 9 -11.17 6.99 5.21
CA VAL A 9 -12.48 7.63 5.46
C VAL A 9 -12.94 8.43 4.25
N VAL A 10 -12.02 9.06 3.53
CA VAL A 10 -12.37 9.88 2.36
C VAL A 10 -12.23 9.07 1.08
N ILE A 11 -11.03 8.59 0.74
CA ILE A 11 -10.76 8.00 -0.57
C ILE A 11 -11.38 6.59 -0.73
N CYS A 12 -11.14 5.67 0.22
CA CYS A 12 -11.72 4.33 0.14
C CYS A 12 -13.25 4.36 0.24
N ALA A 13 -13.81 5.19 1.12
CA ALA A 13 -15.26 5.31 1.27
C ALA A 13 -15.93 5.88 0.00
N MET A 14 -15.37 6.94 -0.60
CA MET A 14 -15.89 7.49 -1.86
C MET A 14 -15.87 6.44 -2.98
N THR A 15 -14.76 5.69 -3.10
CA THR A 15 -14.65 4.63 -4.11
C THR A 15 -15.68 3.53 -3.88
N GLY A 16 -15.87 3.09 -2.63
CA GLY A 16 -16.88 2.10 -2.26
C GLY A 16 -18.31 2.57 -2.54
N LEU A 17 -18.63 3.83 -2.23
CA LEU A 17 -19.94 4.41 -2.52
C LEU A 17 -20.24 4.47 -4.03
N VAL A 18 -19.26 4.89 -4.83
CA VAL A 18 -19.40 4.90 -6.30
C VAL A 18 -19.67 3.49 -6.80
N LEU A 19 -18.88 2.49 -6.38
CA LEU A 19 -19.08 1.10 -6.79
C LEU A 19 -20.46 0.55 -6.42
N VAL A 20 -20.89 0.73 -5.17
CA VAL A 20 -22.19 0.24 -4.70
C VAL A 20 -23.34 0.95 -5.44
N SER A 21 -23.23 2.27 -5.63
CA SER A 21 -24.26 3.03 -6.35
C SER A 21 -24.42 2.58 -7.81
N THR A 22 -23.31 2.32 -8.51
CA THR A 22 -23.35 1.83 -9.89
C THR A 22 -23.86 0.40 -9.98
N GLN A 23 -23.55 -0.45 -8.99
CA GLN A 23 -24.03 -1.84 -8.92
C GLN A 23 -25.55 -1.90 -8.74
N ILE A 24 -26.12 -1.02 -7.90
CA ILE A 24 -27.56 -0.94 -7.68
C ILE A 24 -28.26 -0.42 -8.95
N ALA A 25 -27.66 0.55 -9.65
CA ALA A 25 -28.21 1.10 -10.88
C ALA A 25 -28.12 0.14 -12.08
N ASN A 26 -27.11 -0.74 -12.12
CA ASN A 26 -26.85 -1.68 -13.21
C ASN A 26 -26.51 -3.08 -12.66
N PRO A 27 -27.51 -3.86 -12.21
CA PRO A 27 -27.29 -5.17 -11.59
C PRO A 27 -26.64 -6.21 -12.53
N ASP A 28 -26.70 -5.99 -13.84
CA ASP A 28 -26.10 -6.86 -14.86
C ASP A 28 -24.56 -6.76 -14.89
N ILE A 29 -23.98 -5.72 -14.29
CA ILE A 29 -22.54 -5.49 -14.23
C ILE A 29 -21.98 -6.16 -12.97
N SER A 30 -21.94 -7.48 -12.92
CA SER A 30 -21.30 -8.22 -11.81
C SER A 30 -20.01 -8.86 -12.27
N ALA A 31 -18.89 -8.49 -11.65
CA ALA A 31 -17.58 -9.07 -11.88
C ALA A 31 -16.97 -9.51 -10.55
N LYS A 32 -16.39 -10.73 -10.51
CA LYS A 32 -15.68 -11.26 -9.34
C LYS A 32 -14.38 -10.52 -9.05
N GLU A 33 -13.80 -9.90 -10.07
CA GLU A 33 -12.55 -9.15 -9.97
C GLU A 33 -12.83 -7.65 -9.79
N GLY A 34 -12.36 -7.09 -8.67
CA GLY A 34 -12.62 -5.70 -8.31
C GLY A 34 -12.12 -4.69 -9.34
N ALA A 35 -10.99 -4.93 -10.00
CA ALA A 35 -10.47 -4.03 -11.04
C ALA A 35 -11.40 -3.96 -12.28
N ILE A 36 -11.97 -5.10 -12.68
CA ILE A 36 -12.92 -5.17 -13.80
C ILE A 36 -14.23 -4.49 -13.39
N LEU A 37 -14.70 -4.73 -12.17
CA LEU A 37 -15.91 -4.12 -11.63
C LEU A 37 -15.82 -2.58 -11.65
N THR A 38 -14.71 -2.03 -11.15
CA THR A 38 -14.49 -0.58 -11.13
C THR A 38 -14.41 -0.01 -12.54
N LYS A 39 -13.73 -0.69 -13.47
CA LYS A 39 -13.68 -0.23 -14.86
C LYS A 39 -15.08 -0.15 -15.49
N ARG A 40 -15.89 -1.20 -15.35
CA ARG A 40 -17.26 -1.22 -15.89
C ARG A 40 -18.17 -0.20 -15.20
N ALA A 41 -18.00 0.01 -13.90
CA ALA A 41 -18.75 1.02 -13.17
C ALA A 41 -18.43 2.45 -13.64
N PHE A 42 -17.17 2.73 -13.98
CA PHE A 42 -16.75 4.04 -14.51
C PHE A 42 -17.08 4.22 -16.00
N GLU A 43 -17.29 3.14 -16.76
CA GLU A 43 -17.80 3.22 -18.15
C GLU A 43 -19.25 3.75 -18.21
N CYS A 44 -20.03 3.58 -17.13
CA CYS A 44 -21.39 4.14 -17.02
C CYS A 44 -21.42 5.67 -16.85
N ILE A 45 -20.30 6.32 -16.55
CA ILE A 45 -20.22 7.78 -16.38
C ILE A 45 -19.96 8.42 -17.75
N PRO A 46 -20.94 9.14 -18.34
CA PRO A 46 -20.78 9.71 -19.67
C PRO A 46 -19.67 10.77 -19.68
N VAL A 47 -18.85 10.75 -20.73
CA VAL A 47 -17.85 11.75 -21.16
C VAL A 47 -16.38 11.51 -20.75
N ALA A 48 -16.03 11.00 -19.55
CA ALA A 48 -14.60 10.86 -19.18
C ALA A 48 -14.24 9.80 -18.11
N GLY A 49 -15.18 8.97 -17.66
CA GLY A 49 -14.97 8.07 -16.52
C GLY A 49 -13.72 7.16 -16.62
N PRO A 50 -13.53 6.41 -17.73
CA PRO A 50 -12.38 5.52 -17.88
C PRO A 50 -11.02 6.24 -17.95
N LEU A 51 -10.97 7.45 -18.53
CA LEU A 51 -9.74 8.23 -18.64
C LEU A 51 -9.31 8.78 -17.27
N ILE A 52 -10.28 9.32 -16.51
CA ILE A 52 -10.04 9.83 -15.16
C ILE A 52 -9.58 8.69 -14.24
N LEU A 53 -10.26 7.54 -14.30
CA LEU A 53 -9.88 6.35 -13.53
C LEU A 53 -8.46 5.88 -13.87
N SER A 54 -8.12 5.80 -15.16
CA SER A 54 -6.80 5.31 -15.58
C SER A 54 -5.67 6.25 -15.16
N PHE A 55 -5.86 7.57 -15.32
CA PHE A 55 -4.86 8.56 -14.89
C PHE A 55 -4.73 8.61 -13.36
N GLY A 56 -5.85 8.58 -12.63
CA GLY A 56 -5.87 8.51 -11.17
C GLY A 56 -5.15 7.26 -10.65
N LEU A 57 -5.47 6.08 -11.19
CA LEU A 57 -4.84 4.83 -10.80
C LEU A 57 -3.34 4.80 -11.13
N MET A 58 -2.93 5.38 -12.26
CA MET A 58 -1.52 5.50 -12.63
C MET A 58 -0.74 6.32 -11.60
N THR A 59 -1.24 7.51 -11.25
CA THR A 59 -0.59 8.38 -10.25
C THR A 59 -0.55 7.74 -8.86
N PHE A 60 -1.64 7.08 -8.45
CA PHE A 60 -1.74 6.36 -7.18
C PHE A 60 -0.78 5.15 -7.11
N THR A 61 -0.70 4.37 -8.18
CA THR A 61 0.21 3.23 -8.28
C THR A 61 1.67 3.70 -8.21
N PHE A 62 1.98 4.78 -8.93
CA PHE A 62 3.33 5.36 -8.92
C PHE A 62 3.73 5.87 -7.53
N SER A 63 2.85 6.62 -6.84
CA SER A 63 3.13 7.10 -5.48
C SER A 63 3.30 5.95 -4.49
N THR A 64 2.51 4.88 -4.65
CA THR A 64 2.60 3.69 -3.80
C THR A 64 3.94 2.99 -3.99
N ILE A 65 4.35 2.74 -5.24
CA ILE A 65 5.64 2.11 -5.56
C ILE A 65 6.81 2.91 -4.96
N LEU A 66 6.79 4.24 -5.07
CA LEU A 66 7.82 5.10 -4.49
C LEU A 66 7.81 5.06 -2.96
N GLY A 67 6.62 5.10 -2.35
CA GLY A 67 6.48 5.00 -0.89
C GLY A 67 7.07 3.71 -0.35
N TRP A 68 6.67 2.56 -0.91
CA TRP A 68 7.19 1.25 -0.50
C TRP A 68 8.70 1.10 -0.73
N SER A 69 9.23 1.64 -1.84
CA SER A 69 10.68 1.66 -2.09
C SER A 69 11.43 2.43 -0.99
N TYR A 70 10.90 3.59 -0.58
CA TYR A 70 11.51 4.39 0.48
C TYR A 70 11.44 3.69 1.84
N TYR A 71 10.29 3.11 2.22
CA TYR A 71 10.15 2.38 3.49
C TYR A 71 11.13 1.22 3.59
N ALA A 72 11.29 0.45 2.52
CA ALA A 72 12.25 -0.65 2.48
C ALA A 72 13.71 -0.17 2.50
N GLU A 73 14.04 0.93 1.83
CA GLU A 73 15.38 1.54 1.92
C GLU A 73 15.70 1.93 3.38
N ARG A 74 14.75 2.54 4.09
CA ARG A 74 14.90 2.87 5.53
C ARG A 74 15.03 1.61 6.41
N ALA A 75 14.25 0.56 6.13
CA ALA A 75 14.33 -0.70 6.87
C ALA A 75 15.71 -1.39 6.69
N ILE A 76 16.24 -1.38 5.46
CA ILE A 76 17.60 -1.88 5.16
C ILE A 76 18.65 -1.03 5.87
N GLU A 77 18.53 0.30 5.81
CA GLU A 77 19.43 1.18 6.55
C GLU A 77 19.42 0.84 8.04
N TYR A 78 18.25 0.69 8.68
CA TYR A 78 18.15 0.34 10.09
C TYR A 78 18.80 -1.02 10.42
N LEU A 79 18.51 -2.06 9.62
CA LEU A 79 19.04 -3.41 9.84
C LEU A 79 20.58 -3.45 9.75
N PHE A 80 21.17 -2.68 8.84
CA PHE A 80 22.62 -2.65 8.60
C PHE A 80 23.38 -1.52 9.32
N SER A 81 22.68 -0.64 10.03
CA SER A 81 23.30 0.47 10.78
C SER A 81 24.07 0.02 12.03
N GLY A 82 23.76 -1.16 12.58
CA GLY A 82 24.14 -1.49 13.96
C GLY A 82 25.52 -2.12 14.19
N LYS A 83 26.14 -2.81 13.21
CA LYS A 83 27.35 -3.62 13.55
C LYS A 83 28.50 -3.61 12.55
N TRP A 84 28.29 -3.39 11.24
CA TRP A 84 29.38 -3.52 10.26
C TRP A 84 29.10 -2.74 8.97
N GLN A 85 29.35 -1.43 8.89
CA GLN A 85 29.38 -0.78 7.57
C GLN A 85 30.14 0.56 7.53
N LYS A 86 31.31 0.55 6.86
CA LYS A 86 31.83 1.74 6.18
C LYS A 86 30.72 2.32 5.31
N ARG A 87 30.44 3.62 5.42
CA ARG A 87 29.40 4.34 4.65
C ARG A 87 29.44 4.06 3.13
N SER A 88 30.59 3.66 2.59
CA SER A 88 30.75 3.22 1.21
C SER A 88 30.02 1.91 0.84
N ARG A 89 29.92 0.91 1.73
CA ARG A 89 29.21 -0.36 1.40
C ARG A 89 27.69 -0.21 1.42
N LEU A 90 27.15 0.66 2.29
CA LEU A 90 25.71 0.92 2.38
C LEU A 90 25.14 1.43 1.04
N LYS A 91 25.89 2.29 0.32
CA LYS A 91 25.50 2.77 -1.01
C LYS A 91 25.34 1.63 -2.02
N TYR A 92 26.19 0.61 -1.99
CA TYR A 92 26.06 -0.55 -2.87
C TYR A 92 24.82 -1.39 -2.54
N PHE A 93 24.51 -1.60 -1.26
CA PHE A 93 23.29 -2.32 -0.85
C PHE A 93 22.02 -1.59 -1.26
N ILE A 94 21.98 -0.26 -1.09
CA ILE A 94 20.83 0.56 -1.52
C ILE A 94 20.68 0.52 -3.05
N SER A 95 21.79 0.64 -3.79
CA SER A 95 21.78 0.56 -5.25
C SER A 95 21.35 -0.81 -5.77
N ALA A 96 21.82 -1.89 -5.14
CA ALA A 96 21.39 -3.25 -5.45
C ALA A 96 19.90 -3.46 -5.15
N TYR A 97 19.42 -2.97 -4.01
CA TYR A 97 18.00 -3.01 -3.64
C TYR A 97 17.13 -2.31 -4.68
N ARG A 98 17.52 -1.12 -5.16
CA ARG A 98 16.78 -0.39 -6.21
C ARG A 98 16.68 -1.19 -7.52
N ILE A 99 17.75 -1.87 -7.92
CA ILE A 99 17.73 -2.74 -9.11
C ILE A 99 16.78 -3.91 -8.89
N THR A 100 16.89 -4.60 -7.75
CA THR A 100 16.00 -5.72 -7.39
C THR A 100 14.55 -5.26 -7.29
N TRP A 101 14.27 -4.06 -6.79
CA TRP A 101 12.92 -3.48 -6.71
C TRP A 101 12.28 -3.30 -8.08
N VAL A 102 13.03 -2.76 -9.06
CA VAL A 102 12.54 -2.62 -10.44
C VAL A 102 12.24 -3.97 -11.08
N ILE A 103 13.11 -4.96 -10.87
CA ILE A 103 12.89 -6.33 -11.36
C ILE A 103 11.66 -6.95 -10.70
N ALA A 104 11.47 -6.75 -9.39
CA ALA A 104 10.32 -7.26 -8.67
C ALA A 104 8.99 -6.64 -9.16
N ILE A 105 8.96 -5.35 -9.49
CA ILE A 105 7.79 -4.70 -10.12
C ILE A 105 7.47 -5.34 -11.46
N PHE A 106 8.49 -5.59 -12.29
CA PHE A 106 8.29 -6.23 -13.59
C PHE A 106 7.73 -7.65 -13.44
N ILE A 107 8.29 -8.46 -12.54
CA ILE A 107 7.77 -9.80 -12.24
C ILE A 107 6.33 -9.71 -11.72
N GLY A 108 6.05 -8.78 -10.80
CA GLY A 108 4.71 -8.55 -10.25
C GLY A 108 3.66 -8.18 -11.30
N SER A 109 4.07 -7.56 -12.42
CA SER A 109 3.18 -7.25 -13.54
C SER A 109 2.78 -8.48 -14.39
N ILE A 110 3.51 -9.59 -14.26
CA ILE A 110 3.32 -10.83 -15.06
C ILE A 110 2.69 -11.95 -14.21
N VAL A 111 2.93 -11.94 -12.89
CA VAL A 111 2.37 -12.93 -11.95
C VAL A 111 0.86 -12.70 -11.75
N SER A 112 0.13 -13.77 -11.44
CA SER A 112 -1.30 -13.67 -11.17
C SER A 112 -1.60 -12.80 -9.94
N LEU A 113 -2.66 -12.00 -10.05
CA LEU A 113 -3.04 -11.03 -9.04
C LEU A 113 -3.27 -11.68 -7.66
N GLN A 114 -3.90 -12.86 -7.62
CA GLN A 114 -4.15 -13.60 -6.39
C GLN A 114 -2.86 -13.97 -5.65
N VAL A 115 -1.86 -14.49 -6.37
CA VAL A 115 -0.56 -14.86 -5.77
C VAL A 115 0.15 -13.64 -5.19
N VAL A 116 0.05 -12.48 -5.88
CA VAL A 116 0.63 -11.23 -5.40
C VAL A 116 -0.06 -10.76 -4.11
N TRP A 117 -1.38 -10.82 -4.03
CA TRP A 117 -2.13 -10.46 -2.82
C TRP A 117 -1.84 -11.43 -1.66
N ASP A 118 -1.88 -12.74 -1.89
CA ASP A 118 -1.60 -13.74 -0.86
C ASP A 118 -0.18 -13.56 -0.28
N PHE A 119 0.80 -13.30 -1.15
CA PHE A 119 2.18 -13.02 -0.73
C PHE A 119 2.28 -11.70 0.06
N ALA A 120 1.63 -10.63 -0.40
CA ALA A 120 1.61 -9.33 0.28
C ALA A 120 0.98 -9.43 1.67
N ASP A 121 -0.14 -10.14 1.81
CA ASP A 121 -0.82 -10.35 3.09
C ASP A 121 0.05 -11.15 4.06
N CYS A 122 0.74 -12.20 3.59
CA CYS A 122 1.70 -12.94 4.39
C CYS A 122 2.83 -12.05 4.93
N MET A 123 3.40 -11.18 4.09
CA MET A 123 4.49 -10.28 4.47
C MET A 123 4.01 -9.16 5.41
N ASN A 124 2.83 -8.60 5.15
CA ASN A 124 2.21 -7.58 6.01
C ASN A 124 1.86 -8.16 7.39
N ALA A 125 1.35 -9.39 7.45
CA ALA A 125 1.11 -10.09 8.71
C ALA A 125 2.42 -10.30 9.48
N LEU A 126 3.48 -10.74 8.80
CA LEU A 126 4.80 -10.93 9.42
C LEU A 126 5.38 -9.63 9.98
N MET A 127 5.15 -8.49 9.32
CA MET A 127 5.56 -7.17 9.81
C MET A 127 4.67 -6.67 10.97
N ALA A 128 3.36 -6.94 10.90
CA ALA A 128 2.39 -6.49 11.90
C ALA A 128 2.53 -7.24 13.24
N LEU A 129 2.79 -8.55 13.21
CA LEU A 129 2.94 -9.39 14.41
C LEU A 129 3.95 -8.86 15.44
N PRO A 130 5.23 -8.59 15.10
CA PRO A 130 6.21 -8.10 16.07
C PRO A 130 5.88 -6.68 16.55
N ASN A 131 5.34 -5.83 15.66
CA ASN A 131 4.98 -4.47 16.02
C ASN A 131 3.80 -4.45 17.02
N LEU A 132 2.75 -5.24 16.74
CA LEU A 132 1.58 -5.34 17.61
C LEU A 132 1.94 -5.96 18.97
N LEU A 133 2.79 -7.00 18.98
CA LEU A 133 3.28 -7.59 20.23
C LEU A 133 4.04 -6.56 21.06
N SER A 134 4.93 -5.77 20.43
CA SER A 134 5.69 -4.71 21.09
C SER A 134 4.77 -3.63 21.66
N LEU A 135 3.76 -3.20 20.89
CA LEU A 135 2.77 -2.21 21.33
C LEU A 135 1.94 -2.70 22.52
N ILE A 136 1.54 -3.97 22.55
CA ILE A 136 0.79 -4.53 23.69
C ILE A 136 1.67 -4.53 24.94
N LEU A 137 2.94 -4.93 24.83
CA LEU A 137 3.89 -4.94 25.94
C LEU A 137 4.24 -3.52 26.43
N LEU A 138 4.37 -2.56 25.51
CA LEU A 138 4.65 -1.15 25.82
C LEU A 138 3.40 -0.31 26.12
N SER A 139 2.19 -0.85 25.94
CA SER A 139 0.93 -0.10 26.10
C SER A 139 0.84 0.60 27.47
N LYS A 140 1.35 -0.05 28.53
CA LYS A 140 1.42 0.51 29.89
C LYS A 140 2.42 1.67 30.02
N ILE A 141 3.52 1.62 29.27
CA ILE A 141 4.55 2.67 29.27
C ILE A 141 4.07 3.86 28.44
N ILE A 142 3.46 3.61 27.28
CA ILE A 142 2.89 4.64 26.41
C ILE A 142 1.77 5.37 27.14
N ALA A 143 0.84 4.65 27.80
CA ALA A 143 -0.24 5.26 28.59
C ALA A 143 0.32 6.19 29.68
N LYS A 144 1.39 5.77 30.36
CA LYS A 144 2.04 6.55 31.40
C LYS A 144 2.74 7.81 30.87
N GLU A 145 3.33 7.75 29.68
CA GLU A 145 3.94 8.90 29.00
C GLU A 145 2.89 9.88 28.44
N SER A 146 1.74 9.38 27.96
CA SER A 146 0.65 10.21 27.48
C SER A 146 -0.10 10.98 28.58
N ASP A 147 0.00 10.53 29.84
CA ASP A 147 -0.53 11.25 31.01
C ASP A 147 0.40 12.37 31.53
N PHE A 148 1.62 12.52 31.02
CA PHE A 148 2.59 13.54 31.47
C PHE A 148 2.49 14.91 30.77
N ASN A 149 1.35 15.20 30.11
CA ASN A 149 1.05 16.53 29.57
C ASN A 149 -0.42 16.94 29.82
N CYS A 150 -0.86 16.82 31.07
CA CYS A 150 -1.81 17.74 31.73
C CYS A 150 -1.57 17.69 33.25
#